data_AF-A0A843GLG4-F1
#
_entry.id   AF-A0A843GLG4-F1
#
_cell.length_a   1.000
_cell.length_b   1.000
_cell.length_c   1.000
_cell.angle_alpha   90.00
_cell.angle_beta   90.00
_cell.angle_gamma   90.00
#
_symmetry.space_group_name_H-M   'P 1'
#
loop_
_entity.id
_entity.type
_entity.pdbx_description
1 polymer ?
#
loop_
_entity_poly.entity_id
_entity_poly.type
_entity_poly.pdbx_seq_one_letter_code
_entity_poly.pdbx_strand_id
1 'polypeptide(L)'
;RESKIEIYPPTLDLEEYDTIYIGTPTWANNPTPAIITLIDRCDLRGKDIVLFTTTNTSDGESALEKMEMKVRARGARVVQQFSVKTKDKSLDQLQKDTDRLFMTLDLALY
;
A
#
# COMPACT_ATOMS: atom_id res chain seq x y z
N ARG A 1 19.24 7.32 -5.70
CA ARG A 1 18.63 6.41 -6.69
C ARG A 1 18.39 5.10 -5.96
N GLU A 2 17.14 4.72 -5.72
CA GLU A 2 16.84 3.44 -5.05
C GLU A 2 17.28 2.28 -5.95
N SER A 3 17.84 1.21 -5.35
CA SER A 3 18.21 0.00 -6.08
C SER A 3 16.93 -0.74 -6.47
N LYS A 4 16.60 -0.77 -7.76
CA LYS A 4 15.49 -1.57 -8.27
C LYS A 4 15.90 -3.03 -8.22
N ILE A 5 15.14 -3.83 -7.49
CA ILE A 5 15.38 -5.27 -7.39
C ILE A 5 14.63 -6.01 -8.51
N GLU A 6 15.05 -7.23 -8.82
CA GLU A 6 14.23 -8.10 -9.65
C GLU A 6 13.09 -8.69 -8.82
N ILE A 7 11.88 -8.63 -9.37
CA ILE A 7 10.67 -9.20 -8.78
C ILE A 7 10.03 -10.15 -9.80
N TYR A 8 9.35 -11.17 -9.31
CA TYR A 8 8.54 -12.07 -10.12
C TYR A 8 7.09 -12.11 -9.58
N PRO A 9 6.07 -11.85 -10.42
CA PRO A 9 6.18 -11.44 -11.82
C PRO A 9 6.81 -10.03 -11.97
N PRO A 10 7.45 -9.71 -13.11
CA PRO A 10 8.14 -8.42 -13.30
C PRO A 10 7.18 -7.24 -13.45
N THR A 11 5.96 -7.49 -13.89
CA THR A 11 4.83 -6.55 -13.99
C THR A 11 3.54 -7.33 -13.77
N LEU A 12 2.43 -6.61 -13.57
CA LEU A 12 1.09 -7.18 -13.50
C LEU A 12 0.22 -6.52 -14.56
N ASP A 13 -0.66 -7.32 -15.17
CA ASP A 13 -1.79 -6.76 -15.89
C ASP A 13 -2.86 -6.36 -14.89
N LEU A 14 -3.24 -5.09 -14.92
CA LEU A 14 -4.17 -4.48 -14.00
C LEU A 14 -5.35 -3.85 -14.74
N GLU A 15 -5.50 -4.08 -16.05
CA GLU A 15 -6.48 -3.38 -16.89
C GLU A 15 -7.91 -3.50 -16.35
N GLU A 16 -8.32 -4.71 -15.93
CA GLU A 16 -9.66 -5.02 -15.44
C GLU A 16 -9.99 -4.43 -14.04
N TYR A 17 -9.03 -3.81 -13.35
CA TYR A 17 -9.22 -3.29 -12.00
C TYR A 17 -9.36 -1.76 -11.98
N ASP A 18 -10.46 -1.27 -11.42
CA ASP A 18 -10.71 0.14 -11.15
C ASP A 18 -10.00 0.60 -9.86
N THR A 19 -10.17 -0.17 -8.79
CA THR A 19 -9.58 0.07 -7.46
C THR A 19 -8.51 -1.00 -7.15
N ILE A 20 -7.34 -0.57 -6.67
CA ILE A 20 -6.24 -1.46 -6.30
C ILE A 20 -5.75 -1.14 -4.88
N TYR A 21 -5.70 -2.16 -4.04
CA TYR A 21 -5.14 -2.09 -2.70
C TYR A 21 -3.66 -2.54 -2.72
N ILE A 22 -2.73 -1.65 -2.38
CA ILE A 22 -1.29 -1.94 -2.37
C ILE A 22 -0.77 -1.91 -0.95
N GLY A 23 -0.31 -3.08 -0.47
CA GLY A 23 0.20 -3.29 0.87
C GLY A 23 1.70 -3.57 0.93
N THR A 24 2.39 -3.07 1.96
CA THR A 24 3.78 -3.45 2.25
C THR A 24 4.08 -3.44 3.75
N PRO A 25 4.95 -4.32 4.26
CA PRO A 25 5.54 -4.07 5.57
C PRO A 25 6.45 -2.83 5.51
N THR A 26 6.58 -2.15 6.64
CA THR A 26 7.49 -1.00 6.82
C THR A 26 8.86 -1.49 7.31
N TRP A 27 9.91 -1.23 6.53
CA TRP A 27 11.30 -1.55 6.86
C TRP A 27 12.11 -0.27 7.02
N ALA A 28 12.57 0.02 8.24
CA ALA A 28 13.30 1.27 8.54
C ALA A 28 12.61 2.52 7.95
N ASN A 29 11.30 2.67 8.18
CA ASN A 29 10.48 3.78 7.69
C ASN A 29 10.44 3.90 6.14
N ASN A 30 10.64 2.79 5.44
CA ASN A 30 10.50 2.67 4.00
C ASN A 30 9.55 1.53 3.62
N PRO A 31 8.84 1.66 2.48
CA PRO A 31 8.18 0.51 1.87
C PRO A 31 9.23 -0.50 1.39
N THR A 32 8.82 -1.75 1.19
CA THR A 32 9.74 -2.77 0.67
C THR A 32 10.20 -2.43 -0.75
N PRO A 33 11.47 -2.74 -1.11
CA PRO A 33 11.97 -2.50 -2.46
C PRO A 33 11.16 -3.21 -3.56
N ALA A 34 10.54 -4.35 -3.22
CA ALA A 34 9.69 -5.11 -4.13
C ALA A 34 8.46 -4.33 -4.56
N ILE A 35 7.72 -3.77 -3.60
CA ILE A 35 6.51 -2.99 -3.87
C ILE A 35 6.83 -1.68 -4.58
N ILE A 36 7.96 -1.04 -4.25
CA ILE A 36 8.44 0.11 -5.01
C ILE A 36 8.73 -0.23 -6.47
N THR A 37 9.37 -1.38 -6.70
CA THR A 37 9.66 -1.85 -8.06
C THR A 37 8.37 -2.17 -8.81
N LEU A 38 7.37 -2.76 -8.15
CA LEU A 38 6.08 -3.07 -8.73
C LEU A 38 5.32 -1.81 -9.17
N ILE A 39 5.20 -0.81 -8.28
CA ILE A 39 4.59 0.49 -8.58
C ILE A 39 5.29 1.16 -9.76
N ASP A 40 6.63 1.04 -9.83
CA ASP A 40 7.42 1.62 -10.91
C ASP A 40 7.22 0.94 -12.27
N ARG A 41 6.75 -0.31 -12.30
CA ARG A 41 6.65 -1.13 -13.51
C ARG A 41 5.22 -1.34 -14.02
N CYS A 42 4.22 -1.19 -13.16
CA CYS A 42 2.81 -1.35 -13.55
C CYS A 42 2.22 -0.06 -14.10
N ASP A 43 1.25 -0.19 -15.01
CA ASP A 43 0.45 0.94 -15.46
C ASP A 43 -0.70 1.20 -14.46
N LEU A 44 -0.62 2.33 -13.76
CA LEU A 44 -1.60 2.73 -12.75
C LEU A 44 -2.45 3.92 -13.21
N ARG A 45 -2.33 4.36 -14.47
CA ARG A 45 -3.01 5.56 -14.96
C ARG A 45 -4.52 5.43 -14.84
N GLY A 46 -5.15 6.44 -14.24
CA GLY A 46 -6.60 6.49 -14.07
C GLY A 46 -7.17 5.52 -13.02
N LYS A 47 -6.32 4.80 -12.29
CA LYS A 47 -6.74 3.85 -11.24
C LYS A 47 -6.85 4.52 -9.88
N ASP A 48 -7.79 4.05 -9.08
CA ASP A 48 -7.91 4.40 -7.67
C ASP A 48 -7.09 3.45 -6.81
N ILE A 49 -6.23 4.01 -5.97
CA ILE A 49 -5.27 3.25 -5.17
C ILE A 49 -5.54 3.48 -3.69
N VAL A 50 -5.69 2.38 -2.96
CA VAL A 50 -5.69 2.36 -1.50
C VAL A 50 -4.33 1.84 -1.04
N LEU A 51 -3.62 2.63 -0.25
CA LEU A 51 -2.29 2.26 0.25
C LEU A 51 -2.38 1.79 1.69
N PHE A 52 -1.68 0.70 2.01
CA PHE A 52 -1.54 0.33 3.41
C PHE A 52 -0.15 -0.19 3.77
N THR A 53 0.22 0.04 5.02
CA THR A 53 1.45 -0.53 5.59
C THR A 53 1.14 -1.43 6.75
N THR A 54 1.99 -2.44 6.95
CA THR A 54 2.04 -3.19 8.22
C THR A 54 3.30 -2.82 8.97
N THR A 55 3.18 -2.54 10.27
CA THR A 55 4.32 -2.11 11.07
C THR A 55 4.30 -2.76 12.45
N ASN A 56 5.50 -2.95 13.01
CA ASN A 56 5.68 -3.36 14.40
C ASN A 56 5.72 -2.17 15.36
N THR A 57 5.83 -0.94 14.83
CA THR A 57 5.90 0.31 15.59
C THR A 57 4.63 1.13 15.37
N SER A 58 4.62 2.37 15.83
CA SER A 58 3.58 3.35 15.49
C SER A 58 3.85 4.08 14.17
N ASP A 59 5.02 3.87 13.55
CA ASP A 59 5.49 4.67 12.42
C ASP A 59 5.41 3.86 11.11
N GLY A 60 4.42 4.18 10.31
CA GLY A 60 4.26 3.70 8.92
C GLY A 60 4.00 4.83 7.93
N GLU A 61 3.91 6.08 8.41
CA GLU A 61 3.47 7.24 7.64
C GLU A 61 4.51 7.61 6.58
N SER A 62 5.79 7.65 6.93
CA SER A 62 6.86 7.92 5.96
C SER A 62 6.94 6.87 4.83
N ALA A 63 6.51 5.63 5.09
CA ALA A 63 6.46 4.62 4.06
C ALA A 63 5.27 4.83 3.11
N LEU A 64 4.11 5.18 3.66
CA LEU A 64 2.92 5.55 2.90
C LEU A 64 3.17 6.78 2.02
N GLU A 65 3.77 7.84 2.56
CA GLU A 65 4.13 9.06 1.80
C GLU A 65 5.02 8.74 0.58
N LYS A 66 6.00 7.85 0.75
CA LYS A 66 6.89 7.42 -0.35
C LYS A 66 6.14 6.65 -1.41
N MET A 67 5.23 5.76 -1.01
CA MET A 67 4.38 5.02 -1.94
C MET A 67 3.45 5.97 -2.69
N GLU A 68 2.79 6.89 -1.97
CA GLU A 68 1.86 7.88 -2.53
C GLU A 68 2.54 8.76 -3.59
N MET A 69 3.73 9.29 -3.30
CA MET A 69 4.50 10.07 -4.28
C MET A 69 4.75 9.27 -5.57
N LYS A 70 5.13 8.00 -5.46
CA LYS A 70 5.42 7.15 -6.62
C LYS A 70 4.17 6.79 -7.40
N VAL A 71 3.09 6.45 -6.71
CA VAL A 71 1.79 6.13 -7.32
C VAL A 71 1.24 7.32 -8.08
N ARG A 72 1.23 8.51 -7.47
CA ARG A 72 0.80 9.75 -8.13
C ARG A 72 1.67 10.07 -9.35
N ALA A 73 2.99 9.84 -9.26
CA ALA A 73 3.91 9.98 -10.39
C ALA A 73 3.69 8.96 -11.53
N ARG A 74 2.79 7.96 -11.35
CA ARG A 74 2.33 7.02 -12.38
C ARG A 74 0.92 7.32 -12.87
N GLY A 75 0.33 8.46 -12.49
CA GLY A 75 -0.97 8.91 -12.96
C GLY A 75 -2.17 8.23 -12.29
N ALA A 76 -1.94 7.51 -11.19
CA ALA A 76 -3.00 6.99 -10.34
C ALA A 76 -3.43 8.04 -9.30
N ARG A 77 -4.63 7.85 -8.75
CA ARG A 77 -5.16 8.63 -7.63
C ARG A 77 -5.08 7.80 -6.36
N VAL A 78 -4.42 8.32 -5.32
CA VAL A 78 -4.51 7.72 -3.97
C VAL A 78 -5.81 8.20 -3.33
N VAL A 79 -6.76 7.30 -3.11
CA VAL A 79 -8.07 7.63 -2.53
C VAL A 79 -8.11 7.43 -1.02
N GLN A 80 -7.28 6.53 -0.49
CA GLN A 80 -7.16 6.31 0.94
C GLN A 80 -5.79 5.72 1.30
N GLN A 81 -5.31 5.99 2.50
CA GLN A 81 -4.13 5.31 3.03
C GLN A 81 -4.18 5.09 4.54
N PHE A 82 -3.66 3.96 5.01
CA PHE A 82 -3.66 3.63 6.44
C PHE A 82 -2.51 2.71 6.86
N SER A 83 -2.22 2.70 8.16
CA SER A 83 -1.19 1.83 8.75
C SER A 83 -1.82 0.85 9.73
N VAL A 84 -1.44 -0.42 9.62
CA VAL A 84 -1.88 -1.51 10.50
C VAL A 84 -0.73 -1.92 11.40
N LYS A 85 -0.84 -1.59 12.68
CA LYS A 85 0.08 -2.09 13.71
C LYS A 85 -0.19 -3.58 13.94
N THR A 86 0.83 -4.42 13.76
CA THR A 86 0.73 -5.88 13.86
C THR A 86 1.37 -6.47 15.11
N LYS A 87 2.32 -5.75 15.72
CA LYS A 87 2.98 -6.20 16.94
C LYS A 87 1.99 -6.38 18.10
N ASP A 88 2.13 -7.50 18.81
CA ASP A 88 1.37 -7.88 20.00
C ASP A 88 -0.15 -8.02 19.77
N LYS A 89 -0.58 -8.32 18.54
CA LYS A 89 -2.00 -8.55 18.20
C LYS A 89 -2.26 -9.98 17.77
N SER A 90 -3.38 -10.54 18.23
CA SER A 90 -3.95 -11.78 17.68
C SER A 90 -4.59 -11.51 16.31
N LEU A 91 -4.86 -12.59 15.56
CA LEU A 91 -5.59 -12.50 14.29
C LEU A 91 -6.97 -11.86 14.48
N ASP A 92 -7.71 -12.24 15.53
CA ASP A 92 -9.00 -11.64 15.87
C ASP A 92 -8.90 -10.13 16.13
N GLN A 93 -7.83 -9.68 16.80
CA GLN A 93 -7.62 -8.26 17.06
C GLN A 93 -7.28 -7.52 15.77
N LEU A 94 -6.45 -8.12 14.90
CA LEU A 94 -6.14 -7.56 13.59
C LEU A 94 -7.38 -7.43 12.73
N GLN A 95 -8.26 -8.43 12.73
CA GLN A 95 -9.51 -8.40 11.99
C GLN A 95 -10.40 -7.26 12.50
N LYS A 96 -10.66 -7.20 13.82
CA LYS A 96 -11.48 -6.14 14.43
C LYS A 96 -10.93 -4.73 14.18
N ASP A 97 -9.62 -4.56 14.27
CA ASP A 97 -8.99 -3.27 14.03
C ASP A 97 -9.09 -2.87 12.55
N THR A 98 -8.95 -3.84 11.64
CA THR A 98 -9.11 -3.62 10.20
C THR A 98 -10.57 -3.30 9.87
N ASP A 99 -11.54 -4.02 10.41
CA ASP A 99 -12.98 -3.73 10.20
C ASP A 99 -13.33 -2.30 10.65
N ARG A 100 -12.77 -1.85 11.78
CA ARG A 100 -12.93 -0.47 12.27
C ARG A 100 -12.32 0.55 11.31
N LEU A 101 -11.15 0.27 10.73
CA LEU A 101 -10.54 1.13 9.72
C LEU A 101 -11.41 1.20 8.47
N PHE A 102 -11.94 0.07 8.00
CA PHE A 102 -12.84 0.03 6.85
C PHE A 102 -14.09 0.90 7.05
N MET A 103 -14.68 0.85 8.25
CA MET A 103 -15.81 1.71 8.60
C MET A 103 -15.41 3.19 8.75
N THR A 104 -14.27 3.49 9.36
CA THR A 104 -13.84 4.87 9.64
C THR A 104 -13.41 5.62 8.39
N LEU A 105 -12.81 4.90 7.45
CA LEU A 105 -12.25 5.44 6.22
C LEU A 105 -13.20 5.29 5.03
N ASP A 106 -14.44 4.84 5.28
CA ASP A 106 -15.48 4.56 4.29
C ASP A 106 -14.97 3.70 3.11
N LEU A 107 -14.09 2.74 3.39
CA LEU A 107 -13.46 1.91 2.36
C LEU A 107 -14.47 1.05 1.60
N ALA A 108 -15.65 0.80 2.17
CA ALA A 108 -16.74 0.09 1.50
C ALA A 108 -17.34 0.86 0.30
N LEU A 109 -16.98 2.14 0.12
CA LEU A 109 -17.38 2.95 -1.04
C LEU A 109 -16.48 2.75 -2.26
N TYR A 110 -15.37 2.01 -2.12
CA TYR A 110 -14.33 1.80 -3.12
C TYR A 110 -14.09 0.32 -3.42
#